data_AF-A0A645JFP8-F1
#
_entry.id   AF-A0A645JFP8-F1
#
_cell.length_a   1.000
_cell.length_b   1.000
_cell.length_c   1.000
_cell.angle_alpha   90.00
_cell.angle_beta   90.00
_cell.angle_gamma   90.00
#
_symmetry.space_group_name_H-M   'P 1'
#
loop_
_entity.id
_entity.type
_entity.pdbx_description
1 polymer ?
#
loop_
_entity_poly.entity_id
_entity_poly.type
_entity_poly.pdbx_seq_one_letter_code
_entity_poly.pdbx_strand_id
1 'polypeptide(L)'
;MPRVICHDNDFIYPEDIEKNIRPNDIHEPHTTLVSVENALSNGLVIPLDIMKANYEMAKKYNLKVHLDGARLFNAAVSLGCDAKDIAQYADSVTFCLSKGLCAPYGSVIVGSKEFIDKHVVIGR
;
A
#
# COMPACT_ATOMS: atom_id res chain seq x y z
N MET A 1 14.35 -6.04 8.27
CA MET A 1 14.15 -6.70 6.95
C MET A 1 12.68 -7.02 6.79
N PRO A 2 12.06 -6.67 5.64
CA PRO A 2 10.66 -7.01 5.37
C PRO A 2 10.45 -8.53 5.39
N ARG A 3 9.27 -8.99 5.82
CA ARG A 3 8.82 -10.37 5.62
C ARG A 3 7.96 -10.38 4.36
N VAL A 4 8.40 -11.09 3.34
CA VAL A 4 7.63 -11.25 2.10
C VAL A 4 6.51 -12.25 2.38
N ILE A 5 5.30 -11.88 2.03
CA ILE A 5 4.12 -12.75 2.08
C ILE A 5 3.86 -13.19 0.64
N CYS A 6 3.90 -14.50 0.39
CA CYS A 6 3.61 -15.08 -0.91
C CYS A 6 2.38 -15.97 -0.80
N HIS A 7 1.46 -15.83 -1.76
CA HIS A 7 0.28 -16.67 -1.89
C HIS A 7 0.12 -17.06 -3.37
N ASP A 8 -0.49 -18.20 -3.68
CA ASP A 8 -0.56 -18.75 -5.04
C ASP A 8 -1.32 -17.86 -6.04
N ASN A 9 -2.17 -16.95 -5.54
CA ASN A 9 -2.95 -16.00 -6.32
C ASN A 9 -2.44 -14.55 -6.17
N ASP A 10 -1.23 -14.36 -5.64
CA ASP A 10 -0.57 -13.07 -5.38
C ASP A 10 -1.30 -12.11 -4.41
N PHE A 11 -2.39 -12.55 -3.78
CA PHE A 11 -3.13 -11.74 -2.81
C PHE A 11 -2.60 -11.95 -1.39
N ILE A 12 -2.50 -10.86 -0.64
CA ILE A 12 -2.27 -10.89 0.80
C ILE A 12 -3.64 -10.92 1.47
N TYR A 13 -3.82 -11.79 2.47
CA TYR A 13 -5.03 -11.86 3.28
C TYR A 13 -4.77 -11.40 4.73
N PRO A 14 -5.82 -11.04 5.48
CA PRO A 14 -5.70 -10.60 6.86
C PRO A 14 -4.93 -11.58 7.76
N GLU A 15 -5.14 -12.87 7.59
CA GLU A 15 -4.49 -13.90 8.40
C GLU A 15 -2.97 -13.94 8.15
N ASP A 16 -2.54 -13.60 6.93
CA ASP A 16 -1.12 -13.54 6.59
C ASP A 16 -0.44 -12.37 7.28
N ILE A 17 -1.12 -11.22 7.38
CA ILE A 17 -0.63 -10.06 8.12
C ILE A 17 -0.41 -10.45 9.58
N GLU A 18 -1.44 -11.00 10.23
CA GLU A 18 -1.41 -11.38 11.65
C GLU A 18 -0.28 -12.38 11.94
N LYS A 19 -0.15 -13.44 11.12
CA LYS A 19 0.89 -14.47 11.27
C LYS A 19 2.32 -13.94 11.10
N ASN A 20 2.50 -12.85 10.36
CA ASN A 20 3.82 -12.29 10.05
C ASN A 20 4.22 -11.11 10.95
N ILE A 21 3.38 -10.73 11.92
CA ILE A 21 3.76 -9.77 12.96
C ILE A 21 4.83 -10.41 13.85
N ARG A 22 5.94 -9.70 14.03
CA ARG A 22 7.04 -10.18 14.88
C ARG A 22 6.63 -10.08 16.35
N PRO A 23 7.02 -11.05 17.18
CA PRO A 23 6.78 -10.98 18.62
C PRO A 23 7.54 -9.80 19.22
N ASN A 24 7.10 -9.36 20.40
CA ASN A 24 7.79 -8.33 21.16
C ASN A 24 9.04 -8.93 21.83
N ASP A 25 10.15 -8.99 21.09
CA ASP A 25 11.44 -9.52 21.51
C ASP A 25 12.55 -8.52 21.16
N ILE A 26 13.53 -8.33 22.06
CA ILE A 26 14.64 -7.38 21.88
C ILE A 26 15.56 -7.73 20.71
N HIS A 27 15.58 -8.99 20.28
CA HIS A 27 16.36 -9.48 19.14
C HIS A 27 15.60 -9.35 17.81
N GLU A 28 14.31 -9.03 17.86
CA GLU A 28 13.44 -8.91 16.71
C GLU A 28 13.10 -7.43 16.44
N PRO A 29 13.16 -6.95 15.19
CA PRO A 29 12.69 -5.62 14.88
C PRO A 29 11.15 -5.56 15.02
N HIS A 30 10.62 -4.48 15.58
CA HIS A 30 9.17 -4.28 15.65
C HIS A 30 8.56 -4.15 14.25
N THR A 31 7.46 -4.88 14.02
CA THR A 31 6.65 -4.69 12.81
C THR A 31 5.87 -3.38 12.91
N THR A 32 6.03 -2.49 11.94
CA THR A 32 5.40 -1.15 11.96
C THR A 32 4.58 -0.82 10.71
N LEU A 33 4.81 -1.53 9.60
CA LEU A 33 4.28 -1.21 8.29
C LEU A 33 3.88 -2.48 7.54
N VAL A 34 2.70 -2.45 6.92
CA VAL A 34 2.27 -3.34 5.84
C VAL A 34 2.39 -2.56 4.54
N SER A 35 3.08 -3.12 3.54
CA SER A 35 3.17 -2.54 2.20
C SER A 35 2.39 -3.42 1.25
N VAL A 36 1.46 -2.83 0.50
CA VAL A 36 0.64 -3.51 -0.51
C VAL A 36 0.83 -2.82 -1.86
N GLU A 37 0.58 -3.52 -2.96
CA GLU A 37 0.66 -2.97 -4.31
C GLU A 37 -0.72 -3.09 -4.99
N ASN A 38 -1.19 -2.07 -5.70
CA ASN A 38 -2.40 -2.18 -6.55
C ASN A 38 -2.39 -1.15 -7.69
N ALA A 39 -2.46 -1.54 -8.97
CA ALA A 39 -2.39 -2.92 -9.50
C ALA A 39 -1.01 -3.54 -9.29
N LEU A 40 -0.97 -4.86 -9.11
CA LEU A 40 0.26 -5.65 -8.99
C LEU A 40 1.12 -5.53 -10.26
N SER A 41 2.41 -5.83 -10.12
CA SER A 41 3.38 -5.72 -11.21
C SER A 41 3.06 -6.59 -12.43
N ASN A 42 2.35 -7.71 -12.21
CA ASN A 42 1.83 -8.60 -13.25
C ASN A 42 0.51 -8.12 -13.89
N GLY A 43 -0.03 -6.99 -13.44
CA GLY A 43 -1.28 -6.40 -13.94
C GLY A 43 -2.55 -6.84 -13.22
N LEU A 44 -2.45 -7.77 -12.25
CA LEU A 44 -3.60 -8.20 -11.46
C LEU A 44 -4.08 -7.06 -10.54
N VAL A 45 -5.39 -6.89 -10.45
CA VAL A 45 -6.02 -5.85 -9.63
C VAL A 45 -6.60 -6.47 -8.38
N ILE A 46 -6.21 -5.96 -7.22
CA ILE A 46 -6.70 -6.45 -5.94
C ILE A 46 -8.12 -5.89 -5.70
N PRO A 47 -9.11 -6.77 -5.42
CA PRO A 47 -10.47 -6.36 -5.04
C PRO A 47 -10.53 -5.46 -3.80
N LEU A 48 -11.51 -4.55 -3.75
CA LEU A 48 -11.67 -3.58 -2.67
C LEU A 48 -11.98 -4.22 -1.31
N ASP A 49 -12.70 -5.34 -1.28
CA ASP A 49 -13.01 -6.10 -0.07
C ASP A 49 -11.76 -6.69 0.58
N ILE A 50 -10.82 -7.21 -0.24
CA ILE A 50 -9.52 -7.68 0.24
C ILE A 50 -8.69 -6.51 0.78
N MET A 51 -8.64 -5.40 0.06
CA MET A 51 -7.92 -4.20 0.52
C MET A 51 -8.47 -3.68 1.85
N LYS A 52 -9.80 -3.64 1.98
CA LYS A 52 -10.47 -3.25 3.22
C LYS A 52 -10.12 -4.19 4.37
N ALA A 53 -10.25 -5.49 4.18
CA ALA A 53 -9.97 -6.48 5.22
C ALA A 53 -8.51 -6.41 5.69
N ASN A 54 -7.56 -6.25 4.75
CA ASN A 54 -6.15 -6.06 5.08
C ASN A 54 -5.90 -4.78 5.87
N TYR A 55 -6.54 -3.67 5.47
CA TYR A 55 -6.41 -2.40 6.19
C TYR A 55 -6.94 -2.50 7.62
N GLU A 56 -8.13 -3.08 7.80
CA GLU A 56 -8.74 -3.31 9.13
C GLU A 56 -7.85 -4.18 10.02
N MET A 57 -7.29 -5.26 9.47
CA MET A 57 -6.34 -6.11 10.19
C MET A 57 -5.07 -5.35 10.61
N ALA A 58 -4.48 -4.57 9.69
CA ALA A 58 -3.33 -3.74 10.02
C ALA A 58 -3.66 -2.72 11.12
N LYS A 59 -4.85 -2.10 11.08
CA LYS A 59 -5.30 -1.15 12.12
C LYS A 59 -5.46 -1.82 13.48
N LYS A 60 -5.98 -3.05 13.56
CA LYS A 60 -6.11 -3.83 14.82
C LYS A 60 -4.77 -3.93 15.56
N TYR A 61 -3.67 -4.01 14.82
CA TYR A 61 -2.31 -4.12 15.35
C TYR A 61 -1.53 -2.80 15.35
N ASN A 62 -2.21 -1.67 15.15
CA ASN A 62 -1.61 -0.33 15.08
C ASN A 62 -0.48 -0.22 14.03
N LEU A 63 -0.58 -1.00 12.94
CA LEU A 63 0.35 -0.94 11.83
C LEU A 63 -0.07 0.16 10.86
N LYS A 64 0.93 0.78 10.22
CA LYS A 64 0.69 1.63 9.05
C LYS A 64 0.53 0.78 7.80
N VAL A 65 -0.17 1.31 6.81
CA VAL A 65 -0.39 0.71 5.50
C VAL A 65 0.09 1.68 4.44
N HIS A 66 1.05 1.24 3.64
CA HIS A 66 1.47 1.96 2.43
C HIS A 66 0.95 1.22 1.20
N LEU A 67 0.34 1.97 0.29
CA LEU A 67 -0.02 1.47 -1.03
C LEU A 67 1.01 1.93 -2.05
N ASP A 68 1.76 0.98 -2.61
CA ASP A 68 2.43 1.15 -3.89
C ASP A 68 1.37 1.15 -5.00
N GLY A 69 0.94 2.34 -5.36
CA GLY A 69 -0.03 2.60 -6.41
C GLY A 69 0.64 3.04 -7.70
N ALA A 70 1.81 2.49 -8.05
CA ALA A 70 2.48 2.78 -9.33
C ALA A 70 1.51 2.75 -10.54
N ARG A 71 0.46 1.93 -10.46
CA ARG A 71 -0.63 1.79 -11.44
C ARG A 71 -2.01 1.99 -10.81
N LEU A 72 -2.13 2.86 -9.81
CA LEU A 72 -3.37 3.13 -9.05
C LEU A 72 -4.57 3.43 -9.97
N PHE A 73 -4.38 4.30 -10.96
CA PHE A 73 -5.45 4.70 -11.87
C PHE A 73 -5.88 3.56 -12.81
N ASN A 74 -4.97 2.66 -13.18
CA ASN A 74 -5.33 1.46 -13.95
C ASN A 74 -6.18 0.51 -13.11
N ALA A 75 -5.84 0.32 -11.83
CA ALA A 75 -6.66 -0.47 -10.91
C ALA A 75 -8.05 0.16 -10.73
N ALA A 76 -8.13 1.48 -10.53
CA ALA A 76 -9.40 2.20 -10.39
C ALA A 76 -10.33 2.01 -11.60
N VAL A 77 -9.78 2.15 -12.81
CA VAL A 77 -10.52 1.91 -14.07
C VAL A 77 -10.97 0.46 -14.18
N SER A 78 -10.12 -0.51 -13.85
CA SER A 78 -10.47 -1.95 -13.88
C SER A 78 -11.59 -2.31 -12.90
N LEU A 79 -11.59 -1.69 -11.72
CA LEU A 79 -12.60 -1.89 -10.68
C LEU A 79 -13.88 -1.07 -10.90
N GLY A 80 -13.88 -0.13 -11.85
CA GLY A 80 -15.00 0.78 -12.07
C GLY A 80 -15.26 1.72 -10.88
N CYS A 81 -14.21 2.15 -10.19
CA CYS A 81 -14.30 3.04 -9.01
C CYS A 81 -13.35 4.24 -9.12
N ASP A 82 -13.45 5.19 -8.19
CA ASP A 82 -12.50 6.30 -8.10
C ASP A 82 -11.19 5.83 -7.44
N ALA A 83 -10.06 6.46 -7.78
CA ALA A 83 -8.77 6.18 -7.12
C ALA A 83 -8.82 6.39 -5.60
N LYS A 84 -9.68 7.31 -5.10
CA LYS A 84 -9.90 7.53 -3.66
C LYS A 84 -10.52 6.31 -2.97
N ASP A 85 -11.31 5.51 -3.70
CA ASP A 85 -12.02 4.36 -3.13
C ASP A 85 -11.05 3.20 -2.85
N ILE A 86 -9.93 3.16 -3.57
CA ILE A 86 -8.77 2.30 -3.31
C ILE A 86 -7.92 2.92 -2.19
N ALA A 87 -7.56 4.20 -2.35
CA ALA A 87 -6.62 4.90 -1.47
C ALA A 87 -7.09 5.03 -0.01
N GLN A 88 -8.41 5.04 0.24
CA GLN A 88 -8.95 5.09 1.60
C GLN A 88 -8.51 3.92 2.50
N TYR A 89 -8.09 2.81 1.90
CA TYR A 89 -7.57 1.63 2.60
C TYR A 89 -6.04 1.66 2.77
N ALA A 90 -5.44 2.85 2.81
CA ALA A 90 -4.02 3.06 3.11
C ALA A 90 -3.80 4.35 3.91
N ASP A 91 -2.73 4.41 4.72
CA ASP A 91 -2.32 5.65 5.42
C ASP A 91 -1.45 6.55 4.51
N SER A 92 -0.78 5.95 3.53
CA SER A 92 0.00 6.65 2.52
C SER A 92 -0.06 5.91 1.20
N VAL A 93 0.04 6.65 0.11
CA VAL A 93 -0.05 6.12 -1.25
C VAL A 93 1.07 6.72 -2.07
N THR A 94 1.76 5.91 -2.86
CA THR A 94 2.56 6.39 -3.98
C THR A 94 1.83 6.13 -5.28
N PHE A 95 1.98 7.00 -6.28
CA PHE A 95 1.61 6.66 -7.66
C PHE A 95 2.54 7.32 -8.67
N CYS A 96 2.67 6.69 -9.84
CA CYS A 96 3.55 7.18 -10.89
C CYS A 96 2.80 8.01 -11.94
N LEU A 97 3.40 9.12 -12.34
CA LEU A 97 2.93 9.96 -13.45
C LEU A 97 3.46 9.44 -14.80
N SER A 98 4.62 8.77 -14.81
CA SER A 98 5.31 8.34 -16.04
C SER A 98 4.97 6.94 -16.53
N LYS A 99 3.85 6.37 -16.07
CA LYS A 99 3.34 5.07 -16.53
C LYS A 99 2.08 5.28 -17.38
N GLY A 100 0.93 4.73 -16.95
CA GLY A 100 -0.35 4.87 -17.64
C GLY A 100 -0.86 6.31 -17.78
N LEU A 101 -0.26 7.27 -17.06
CA LEU A 101 -0.56 8.70 -17.14
C LEU A 101 0.35 9.50 -18.11
N CYS A 102 1.32 8.84 -18.76
CA CYS A 102 2.10 9.39 -19.86
C CYS A 102 2.92 10.67 -19.59
N ALA A 103 3.23 11.00 -18.34
CA ALA A 103 4.20 12.05 -18.04
C ALA A 103 5.63 11.60 -18.42
N PRO A 104 6.56 12.50 -18.76
CA PRO A 104 7.94 12.12 -19.09
C PRO A 104 8.68 11.49 -17.91
N TYR A 105 8.43 11.95 -16.69
CA TYR A 105 8.97 11.43 -15.44
C TYR A 105 8.08 11.89 -14.27
N GLY A 106 8.28 11.28 -13.09
CA GLY A 106 7.69 11.74 -11.84
C GLY A 106 6.79 10.72 -11.15
N SER A 107 6.75 10.83 -9.82
CA SER A 107 5.85 10.13 -8.93
C SER A 107 5.39 11.07 -7.82
N VAL A 108 4.28 10.73 -7.21
CA VAL A 108 3.70 11.49 -6.10
C VAL A 108 3.58 10.55 -4.90
N ILE A 109 3.95 11.05 -3.72
CA ILE A 109 3.61 10.43 -2.44
C ILE A 109 2.53 11.27 -1.76
N VAL A 110 1.50 10.60 -1.27
CA VAL A 110 0.33 11.18 -0.62
C VAL A 110 0.17 10.55 0.75
N GLY A 111 -0.25 11.34 1.73
CA GLY A 111 -0.51 10.88 3.10
C GLY A 111 -1.08 12.01 3.93
N SER A 112 -1.15 11.81 5.25
CA SER A 112 -1.55 12.90 6.16
C SER A 112 -0.56 14.07 6.11
N LYS A 113 -1.00 15.24 6.57
CA LYS A 113 -0.13 16.41 6.64
C LYS A 113 1.10 16.13 7.49
N GLU A 114 0.92 15.50 8.65
CA GLU A 114 2.01 15.13 9.57
C GLU A 114 2.97 14.11 8.95
N PHE A 115 2.47 13.26 8.06
CA PHE A 115 3.31 12.36 7.28
C PHE A 115 4.15 13.15 6.28
N ILE A 116 3.53 13.99 5.45
CA ILE A 116 4.24 14.78 4.43
C ILE A 116 5.24 15.77 5.04
N ASP A 117 4.92 16.39 6.18
CA ASP A 117 5.81 17.34 6.87
C ASP A 117 7.13 16.69 7.35
N LYS A 118 7.17 15.37 7.51
CA LYS A 118 8.39 14.61 7.85
C LYS A 118 9.22 14.22 6.62
N HIS A 119 8.69 14.41 5.42
CA HIS A 119 9.37 14.08 4.18
C HIS A 119 9.95 15.35 3.56
N VAL A 120 11.09 15.20 2.89
CA VAL A 120 11.76 16.33 2.27
C VAL A 120 11.08 16.64 0.94
N VAL A 121 10.47 17.82 0.85
CA VAL A 121 10.08 18.42 -0.44
C VAL A 121 11.29 19.18 -0.96
N ILE A 122 12.03 18.57 -1.89
CA ILE A 122 13.19 19.21 -2.54
C ILE A 122 12.66 20.14 -3.64
N GLY A 123 12.93 21.45 -3.54
CA GLY A 123 12.56 22.42 -4.58
C GLY A 123 11.54 23.50 -4.20
N ARG A 124 11.36 23.79 -2.89
CA ARG A 124 10.87 25.12 -2.47
C ARG A 124 12.01 26.13 -2.43
#